data_AF-A0A178CMQ2-F1
#
_entry.id   AF-A0A178CMQ2-F1
#
_cell.length_a   1.000
_cell.length_b   1.000
_cell.length_c   1.000
_cell.angle_alpha   90.00
_cell.angle_beta   90.00
_cell.angle_gamma   90.00
#
_symmetry.space_group_name_H-M   'P 1'
#
loop_
_entity.id
_entity.type
_entity.pdbx_description
1 polymer ?
#
loop_
_entity_poly.entity_id
_entity_poly.type
_entity_poly.pdbx_seq_one_letter_code
_entity_poly.pdbx_strand_id
1 'polypeptide(L)'
;MCNIPHLIDHMVHRQFNVAYSVEFRKRFEVRFRMRFDEKFGAAFEPRFDEIADLVWDKTAKALREQLSDSVRRDAHEAIMDELEAAVGDEVRDNLEHHLDEVAGAEFIGHPNPRLNEIGLQAMHDHILHEVLHEKIQREEDLIARFAPIFQPAFNAAFPAFFDTKFDEVHAAVVEADSSRAA
;
A
#
# COMPACT_ATOMS: atom_id res chain seq x y z
N MET A 1 3.93 -2.14 24.79
CA MET A 1 2.78 -1.58 24.04
C MET A 1 3.18 -1.53 22.59
N CYS A 2 2.45 -2.20 21.69
CA CYS A 2 2.68 -2.10 20.26
C CYS A 2 2.34 -0.67 19.81
N ASN A 3 3.26 0.01 19.13
CA ASN A 3 3.00 1.30 18.51
C ASN A 3 2.29 1.06 17.18
N ILE A 4 0.95 1.01 17.22
CA ILE A 4 0.08 0.67 16.10
C ILE A 4 0.36 1.51 14.84
N PRO A 5 0.55 2.85 14.94
CA PRO A 5 0.97 3.67 13.80
C PRO A 5 2.26 3.17 13.13
N HIS A 6 3.25 2.72 13.90
CA HIS A 6 4.51 2.22 13.35
C HIS A 6 4.35 0.85 12.68
N LEU A 7 3.47 0.00 13.22
CA LEU A 7 3.14 -1.29 12.59
C LEU A 7 2.46 -1.06 11.23
N ILE A 8 1.51 -0.12 11.16
CA ILE A 8 0.80 0.21 9.93
C ILE A 8 1.75 0.78 8.87
N ASP A 9 2.61 1.75 9.21
CA ASP A 9 3.61 2.25 8.25
C ASP A 9 4.54 1.14 7.74
N HIS A 10 4.99 0.24 8.62
CA HIS A 10 5.81 -0.90 8.21
C HIS A 10 5.07 -1.83 7.24
N MET A 11 3.81 -2.15 7.53
CA MET A 11 2.99 -3.02 6.68
C MET A 11 2.67 -2.36 5.34
N VAL A 12 2.30 -1.07 5.32
CA VAL A 12 2.06 -0.30 4.11
C VAL A 12 3.33 -0.21 3.25
N HIS A 13 4.49 0.01 3.87
CA HIS A 13 5.77 0.02 3.17
C HIS A 13 6.08 -1.34 2.53
N ARG A 14 5.92 -2.43 3.28
CA ARG A 14 6.09 -3.78 2.76
C ARG A 14 5.14 -4.05 1.59
N GLN A 15 3.88 -3.69 1.74
CA GLN A 15 2.86 -3.94 0.74
C GLN A 15 3.08 -3.14 -0.53
N PHE A 16 3.49 -1.88 -0.41
CA PHE A 16 3.92 -1.08 -1.56
C PHE A 16 5.05 -1.76 -2.33
N ASN A 17 6.07 -2.26 -1.62
CA ASN A 17 7.22 -2.90 -2.26
C ASN A 17 6.81 -4.15 -3.05
N VAL A 18 5.94 -4.98 -2.47
CA VAL A 18 5.45 -6.21 -3.12
C VAL A 18 4.56 -5.87 -4.32
N ALA A 19 3.53 -5.04 -4.12
CA ALA A 19 2.59 -4.66 -5.16
C ALA A 19 3.30 -3.98 -6.34
N TYR A 20 4.22 -3.06 -6.05
CA TYR A 20 5.04 -2.40 -7.05
C TYR A 20 5.85 -3.39 -7.88
N SER A 21 6.62 -4.27 -7.23
CA SER A 21 7.48 -5.21 -7.94
C SER A 21 6.70 -6.18 -8.83
N VAL A 22 5.53 -6.63 -8.38
CA VAL A 22 4.66 -7.54 -9.16
C VAL A 22 4.06 -6.81 -10.37
N GLU A 23 3.39 -5.68 -10.14
CA GLU A 23 2.72 -4.95 -11.24
C GLU A 23 3.73 -4.36 -12.22
N PHE A 24 4.86 -3.84 -11.73
CA PHE A 24 5.91 -3.32 -12.59
C PHE A 24 6.44 -4.39 -13.54
N ARG A 25 6.86 -5.56 -13.04
CA ARG A 25 7.38 -6.63 -13.90
C ARG A 25 6.37 -7.07 -14.95
N LYS A 26 5.14 -7.36 -14.52
CA LYS A 26 4.05 -7.82 -15.38
C LYS A 26 3.76 -6.82 -16.51
N ARG A 27 3.71 -5.53 -16.20
CA ARG A 27 3.36 -4.48 -17.16
C ARG A 27 4.55 -4.11 -18.04
N PHE A 28 5.75 -4.15 -17.48
CA PHE A 28 6.99 -3.88 -18.20
C PHE A 28 7.17 -4.86 -19.36
N GLU A 29 7.11 -6.17 -19.10
CA GLU A 29 7.35 -7.19 -20.14
C GLU A 29 6.41 -7.03 -21.33
N VAL A 30 5.11 -6.90 -21.06
CA VAL A 30 4.09 -6.75 -22.10
C VAL A 30 4.27 -5.45 -22.89
N ARG A 31 4.49 -4.33 -22.18
CA ARG A 31 4.60 -3.02 -22.84
C ARG A 31 5.92 -2.87 -23.58
N PHE A 32 7.01 -3.40 -23.03
CA PHE A 32 8.32 -3.39 -23.67
C PHE A 32 8.31 -4.17 -24.96
N ARG A 33 7.81 -5.42 -24.98
CA ARG A 33 7.73 -6.19 -26.23
C ARG A 33 6.93 -5.44 -27.31
N MET A 34 5.76 -4.92 -26.96
CA MET A 34 4.93 -4.15 -27.90
C MET A 34 5.67 -2.93 -28.48
N ARG A 35 6.33 -2.14 -27.62
CA ARG A 35 7.07 -0.95 -28.04
C ARG A 35 8.36 -1.29 -28.79
N PHE A 36 9.00 -2.39 -28.41
CA PHE A 36 10.16 -2.91 -29.11
C PHE A 36 9.77 -3.23 -30.54
N ASP A 37 8.75 -4.07 -30.77
CA ASP A 37 8.33 -4.45 -32.12
C ASP A 37 7.85 -3.23 -32.96
N GLU A 38 7.30 -2.19 -32.33
CA GLU A 38 6.86 -0.96 -33.00
C GLU A 38 8.03 -0.07 -33.45
N LYS A 39 9.04 0.10 -32.59
CA LYS A 39 10.09 1.12 -32.74
C LYS A 39 11.44 0.55 -33.17
N PHE A 40 11.69 -0.68 -32.77
CA PHE A 40 12.84 -1.48 -33.14
C PHE A 40 12.38 -2.57 -34.11
N GLY A 41 13.03 -2.65 -35.27
CA GLY A 41 12.77 -3.74 -36.21
C GLY A 41 13.50 -5.03 -35.81
N ALA A 42 13.26 -6.10 -36.56
CA ALA A 42 13.91 -7.40 -36.36
C ALA A 42 15.46 -7.36 -36.36
N ALA A 43 16.06 -6.32 -36.94
CA ALA A 43 17.51 -6.10 -36.92
C ALA A 43 18.07 -5.88 -35.50
N PHE A 44 17.24 -5.41 -34.56
CA PHE A 44 17.62 -5.17 -33.18
C PHE A 44 17.32 -6.35 -32.24
N GLU A 45 16.67 -7.42 -32.72
CA GLU A 45 16.32 -8.59 -31.89
C GLU A 45 17.52 -9.17 -31.11
N PRO A 46 18.75 -9.25 -31.66
CA PRO A 46 19.91 -9.72 -30.89
C PRO A 46 20.27 -8.85 -29.67
N ARG A 47 19.77 -7.61 -29.62
CA ARG A 47 19.98 -6.64 -28.53
C ARG A 47 18.72 -6.45 -27.68
N PHE A 48 17.70 -7.29 -27.85
CA PHE A 48 16.43 -7.17 -27.13
C PHE A 48 16.63 -7.08 -25.61
N ASP A 49 17.38 -8.03 -25.04
CA ASP A 49 17.62 -8.08 -23.59
C ASP A 49 18.46 -6.89 -23.10
N GLU A 50 19.48 -6.48 -23.85
CA GLU A 50 20.31 -5.29 -23.55
C GLU A 50 19.45 -4.03 -23.46
N ILE A 51 18.57 -3.82 -24.44
CA ILE A 51 17.69 -2.66 -24.50
C ILE A 51 16.61 -2.74 -23.40
N ALA A 52 16.12 -3.95 -23.10
CA ALA A 52 15.19 -4.19 -22.02
C ALA A 52 15.79 -3.78 -20.67
N ASP A 53 17.02 -4.19 -20.38
CA ASP A 53 17.74 -3.83 -19.16
C ASP A 53 17.94 -2.31 -19.05
N LEU A 54 18.29 -1.63 -20.15
CA LEU A 54 18.43 -0.17 -20.16
C LEU A 54 17.13 0.57 -19.84
N VAL A 55 16.01 0.14 -20.43
CA VAL A 55 14.70 0.73 -20.15
C VAL A 55 14.27 0.38 -18.72
N TRP A 56 14.52 -0.85 -18.26
CA TRP A 56 14.23 -1.31 -16.90
C TRP A 56 14.94 -0.43 -15.87
N ASP A 57 16.24 -0.25 -15.99
CA ASP A 57 17.06 0.52 -15.04
C ASP A 57 16.62 1.99 -14.95
N LYS A 58 16.27 2.59 -16.09
CA LYS A 58 15.77 3.97 -16.14
C LYS A 58 14.35 4.13 -15.58
N THR A 59 13.54 3.08 -15.64
CA THR A 59 12.11 3.16 -15.32
C THR A 59 11.83 2.69 -13.90
N ALA A 60 12.37 1.55 -13.50
CA ALA A 60 11.97 0.81 -12.31
C ALA A 60 12.22 1.60 -11.01
N LYS A 61 13.37 2.25 -10.88
CA LYS A 61 13.69 3.03 -9.67
C LYS A 61 12.95 4.36 -9.65
N ALA A 62 12.96 5.09 -10.77
CA ALA A 62 12.40 6.44 -10.82
C ALA A 62 10.87 6.45 -10.67
N LEU A 63 10.16 5.51 -11.29
CA LEU A 63 8.71 5.37 -11.11
C LEU A 63 8.36 4.97 -9.66
N ARG A 64 9.18 4.12 -9.03
CA ARG A 64 9.01 3.72 -7.63
C ARG A 64 9.10 4.92 -6.70
N GLU A 65 10.13 5.75 -6.88
CA GLU A 65 10.32 6.97 -6.09
C GLU A 65 9.17 7.95 -6.28
N GLN A 66 8.67 8.12 -7.51
CA GLN A 66 7.52 8.97 -7.79
C GLN A 66 6.24 8.52 -7.08
N LEU A 67 6.01 7.21 -7.00
CA LEU A 67 4.78 6.65 -6.41
C LEU A 67 4.88 6.41 -4.89
N SER A 68 6.08 6.16 -4.37
CA SER A 68 6.29 5.72 -2.98
C SER A 68 5.63 6.66 -1.98
N ASP A 69 5.94 7.95 -2.07
CA ASP A 69 5.56 8.88 -1.00
C ASP A 69 4.07 9.24 -1.02
N SER A 70 3.44 9.33 -2.21
CA SER A 70 2.00 9.57 -2.30
C SER A 70 1.22 8.33 -1.92
N VAL A 71 1.48 7.18 -2.55
CA VAL A 71 0.71 5.95 -2.29
C VAL A 71 0.84 5.51 -0.84
N ARG A 72 2.03 5.59 -0.24
CA ARG A 72 2.20 5.21 1.17
C ARG A 72 1.45 6.14 2.10
N ARG A 73 1.46 7.45 1.84
CA ARG A 73 0.75 8.44 2.66
C ARG A 73 -0.75 8.23 2.56
N ASP A 74 -1.27 8.16 1.35
CA ASP A 74 -2.71 7.99 1.08
C ASP A 74 -3.21 6.66 1.66
N ALA A 75 -2.40 5.59 1.56
CA ALA A 75 -2.71 4.30 2.17
C ALA A 75 -2.66 4.34 3.70
N HIS A 76 -1.66 4.99 4.28
CA HIS A 76 -1.57 5.15 5.72
C HIS A 76 -2.78 5.92 6.28
N GLU A 77 -3.12 7.06 5.66
CA GLU A 77 -4.25 7.89 6.06
C GLU A 77 -5.57 7.11 5.95
N ALA A 78 -5.86 6.50 4.81
CA ALA A 78 -7.10 5.75 4.61
C ALA A 78 -7.23 4.55 5.58
N ILE A 79 -6.15 3.82 5.84
CA ILE A 79 -6.17 2.68 6.76
C ILE A 79 -6.36 3.16 8.21
N MET A 80 -5.71 4.27 8.59
CA MET A 80 -5.86 4.85 9.92
C MET A 80 -7.28 5.38 10.15
N ASP A 81 -7.84 6.13 9.21
CA ASP A 81 -9.21 6.67 9.32
C ASP A 81 -10.25 5.55 9.45
N GLU A 82 -10.11 4.49 8.66
CA GLU A 82 -11.01 3.33 8.74
C GLU A 82 -10.85 2.58 10.08
N LEU A 83 -9.60 2.44 10.55
CA LEU A 83 -9.32 1.80 11.84
C LEU A 83 -9.89 2.62 13.00
N GLU A 84 -9.71 3.94 12.99
CA GLU A 84 -10.25 4.85 14.02
C GLU A 84 -11.77 4.80 14.06
N ALA A 85 -12.43 4.82 12.89
CA ALA A 85 -13.89 4.72 12.82
C ALA A 85 -14.39 3.36 13.34
N ALA A 86 -13.80 2.25 12.87
CA ALA A 86 -14.20 0.91 13.26
C ALA A 86 -13.97 0.65 14.76
N VAL A 87 -12.83 1.10 15.28
CA VAL A 87 -12.48 0.95 16.70
C VAL A 87 -13.39 1.83 17.55
N GLY A 88 -13.65 3.08 17.15
CA GLY A 88 -14.50 4.00 17.91
C GLY A 88 -15.93 3.50 18.06
N ASP A 89 -16.52 3.00 16.97
CA ASP A 89 -17.88 2.45 17.01
C ASP A 89 -17.95 1.18 17.86
N GLU A 90 -17.01 0.25 17.70
CA GLU A 90 -17.03 -1.03 18.41
C GLU A 90 -16.64 -0.91 19.88
N VAL A 91 -15.74 0.02 20.23
CA VAL A 91 -15.44 0.36 21.64
C VAL A 91 -16.65 0.98 22.31
N ARG A 92 -17.35 1.91 21.63
CA ARG A 92 -18.57 2.53 22.17
C ARG A 92 -19.66 1.48 22.41
N ASP A 93 -19.94 0.65 21.40
CA ASP A 93 -21.00 -0.35 21.48
C ASP A 93 -20.71 -1.41 22.56
N ASN A 94 -19.44 -1.86 22.67
CA ASN A 94 -19.03 -2.78 23.74
C ASN A 94 -19.09 -2.12 25.13
N LEU A 95 -18.71 -0.85 25.25
CA LEU A 95 -18.75 -0.14 26.51
C LEU A 95 -20.20 0.07 26.98
N GLU A 96 -21.10 0.46 26.08
CA GLU A 96 -22.53 0.58 26.37
C GLU A 96 -23.11 -0.76 26.83
N HIS A 97 -22.79 -1.86 26.15
CA HIS A 97 -23.25 -3.19 26.54
C HIS A 97 -22.78 -3.60 27.94
N HIS A 98 -21.48 -3.39 28.24
CA HIS A 98 -20.94 -3.71 29.57
C HIS A 98 -21.53 -2.81 30.66
N LEU A 99 -21.80 -1.54 30.36
CA LEU A 99 -22.44 -0.61 31.30
C LEU A 99 -23.88 -1.02 31.60
N ASP A 100 -24.65 -1.46 30.60
CA ASP A 100 -26.02 -1.97 30.80
C ASP A 100 -26.03 -3.24 31.66
N GLU A 101 -25.09 -4.16 31.44
CA GLU A 101 -24.95 -5.38 32.25
C GLU A 101 -24.61 -5.04 33.71
N VAL A 102 -23.67 -4.11 33.92
CA VAL A 102 -23.25 -3.71 35.27
C VAL A 102 -24.33 -2.89 35.98
N ALA A 103 -25.03 -1.99 35.28
CA ALA A 103 -26.15 -1.22 35.83
C ALA A 103 -27.33 -2.13 36.20
N GLY A 104 -27.60 -3.18 35.40
CA GLY A 104 -28.55 -4.23 35.74
C GLY A 104 -28.18 -4.98 37.02
N ALA A 105 -26.89 -5.16 37.30
CA ALA A 105 -26.40 -5.77 38.54
C ALA A 105 -26.46 -4.83 39.76
N GLU A 106 -26.24 -3.52 39.58
CA GLU A 106 -26.34 -2.53 40.67
C GLU A 106 -27.78 -2.32 41.17
N PHE A 107 -28.80 -2.49 40.30
CA PHE A 107 -30.21 -2.41 40.68
C PHE A 107 -30.62 -3.48 41.73
N ILE A 108 -29.79 -4.50 41.93
CA ILE A 108 -29.96 -5.58 42.94
C ILE A 108 -29.29 -5.21 44.28
N GLY A 109 -28.75 -3.99 44.43
CA GLY A 109 -28.35 -3.41 45.72
C GLY A 109 -26.88 -3.62 46.13
N HIS A 110 -26.00 -3.97 45.19
CA HIS A 110 -24.56 -4.06 45.44
C HIS A 110 -23.80 -2.99 44.65
N PRO A 111 -23.31 -1.90 45.27
CA PRO A 111 -22.49 -0.92 44.59
C PRO A 111 -21.22 -1.58 44.08
N ASN A 112 -20.94 -1.47 42.77
CA ASN A 112 -19.83 -2.17 42.14
C ASN A 112 -18.57 -1.28 42.16
N PRO A 113 -17.49 -1.65 42.87
CA PRO A 113 -16.26 -0.84 42.94
C PRO A 113 -15.55 -0.68 41.58
N ARG A 114 -15.98 -1.40 40.53
CA ARG A 114 -15.50 -1.25 39.15
C ARG A 114 -16.06 -0.03 38.41
N LEU A 115 -17.11 0.62 38.91
CA LEU A 115 -17.70 1.82 38.28
C LEU A 115 -17.10 3.15 38.75
N ASN A 116 -15.98 3.12 39.48
CA ASN A 116 -15.21 4.34 39.68
C ASN A 116 -14.49 4.74 38.38
N GLU A 117 -14.04 6.00 38.29
CA GLU A 117 -13.36 6.56 37.13
C GLU A 117 -12.17 5.70 36.66
N ILE A 118 -11.44 5.08 37.60
CA ILE A 118 -10.29 4.21 37.32
C ILE A 118 -10.72 2.89 36.67
N GLY A 119 -11.81 2.27 37.15
CA GLY A 119 -12.33 1.02 36.63
C GLY A 119 -12.97 1.18 35.25
N LEU A 120 -13.67 2.30 35.02
CA LEU A 120 -14.20 2.66 33.70
C LEU A 120 -13.08 2.89 32.68
N GLN A 121 -12.01 3.59 33.09
CA GLN A 121 -10.84 3.78 32.25
C GLN A 121 -10.16 2.45 31.90
N ALA A 122 -10.00 1.55 32.87
CA ALA A 122 -9.40 0.23 32.64
C ALA A 122 -10.24 -0.66 31.71
N MET A 123 -11.58 -0.59 31.80
CA MET A 123 -12.49 -1.28 30.88
C MET A 123 -12.39 -0.72 29.46
N HIS A 124 -12.42 0.61 29.32
CA HIS A 124 -12.22 1.27 28.03
C HIS A 124 -10.89 0.86 27.39
N ASP A 125 -9.79 0.91 28.14
CA ASP A 125 -8.47 0.56 27.64
C ASP A 125 -8.35 -0.92 27.26
N HIS A 126 -9.03 -1.82 27.98
CA HIS A 126 -9.08 -3.24 27.67
C HIS A 126 -9.87 -3.52 26.37
N ILE A 127 -11.08 -2.97 26.26
CA ILE A 127 -11.93 -3.11 25.05
C ILE A 127 -11.20 -2.53 23.84
N LEU A 128 -10.60 -1.34 23.99
CA LEU A 128 -9.79 -0.70 22.96
C LEU A 128 -8.65 -1.62 22.48
N HIS A 129 -7.92 -2.24 23.41
CA HIS A 129 -6.83 -3.15 23.07
C HIS A 129 -7.31 -4.42 22.35
N GLU A 130 -8.44 -5.00 22.75
CA GLU A 130 -9.01 -6.19 22.10
C GLU A 130 -9.48 -5.88 20.68
N VAL A 131 -10.26 -4.81 20.49
CA VAL A 131 -10.76 -4.38 19.18
C VAL A 131 -9.61 -4.04 18.23
N LEU A 132 -8.60 -3.29 18.71
CA LEU A 132 -7.41 -2.98 17.89
C LEU A 132 -6.65 -4.24 17.48
N HIS A 133 -6.52 -5.21 18.38
CA HIS A 133 -5.86 -6.48 18.06
C HIS A 133 -6.66 -7.28 17.02
N GLU A 134 -7.99 -7.29 17.09
CA GLU A 134 -8.84 -7.95 16.10
C GLU A 134 -8.75 -7.31 14.71
N LYS A 135 -8.77 -5.97 14.61
CA LYS A 135 -8.76 -5.29 13.30
C LYS A 135 -7.41 -5.35 12.58
N ILE A 136 -6.31 -5.62 13.28
CA ILE A 136 -4.95 -5.71 12.71
C ILE A 136 -4.48 -7.18 12.65
N GLN A 137 -5.40 -8.16 12.57
CA GLN A 137 -5.03 -9.57 12.66
C GLN A 137 -4.47 -10.18 11.37
N ARG A 138 -4.79 -9.66 10.19
CA ARG A 138 -4.41 -10.31 8.92
C ARG A 138 -3.81 -9.36 7.89
N GLU A 139 -2.66 -9.77 7.35
CA GLU A 139 -2.00 -9.10 6.23
C GLU A 139 -2.92 -9.05 4.99
N GLU A 140 -3.82 -10.02 4.83
CA GLU A 140 -4.82 -10.09 3.75
C GLU A 140 -5.82 -8.92 3.76
N ASP A 141 -6.25 -8.47 4.93
CA ASP A 141 -7.18 -7.34 5.05
C ASP A 141 -6.50 -6.02 4.66
N LEU A 142 -5.22 -5.90 4.99
CA LEU A 142 -4.41 -4.74 4.61
C LEU A 142 -4.13 -4.72 3.10
N ILE A 143 -3.94 -5.88 2.47
CA ILE A 143 -3.84 -5.99 1.01
C ILE A 143 -5.12 -5.46 0.34
N ALA A 144 -6.29 -5.86 0.83
CA ALA A 144 -7.58 -5.45 0.29
C ALA A 144 -7.80 -3.93 0.40
N ARG A 145 -7.34 -3.31 1.49
CA ARG A 145 -7.39 -1.84 1.70
C ARG A 145 -6.36 -1.08 0.88
N PHE A 146 -5.19 -1.68 0.66
CA PHE A 146 -4.10 -1.04 -0.09
C PHE A 146 -4.31 -1.04 -1.61
N ALA A 147 -4.82 -2.14 -2.16
CA ALA A 147 -5.04 -2.32 -3.60
C ALA A 147 -5.82 -1.17 -4.29
N PRO A 148 -6.96 -0.68 -3.76
CA PRO A 148 -7.72 0.41 -4.39
C PRO A 148 -6.99 1.75 -4.42
N ILE A 149 -5.93 1.93 -3.61
CA ILE A 149 -5.12 3.16 -3.57
C ILE A 149 -3.95 3.03 -4.55
N PHE A 150 -3.25 1.89 -4.50
CA PHE A 150 -2.09 1.65 -5.35
C PHE A 150 -2.45 1.48 -6.82
N GLN A 151 -3.46 0.67 -7.14
CA GLN A 151 -3.71 0.27 -8.52
C GLN A 151 -4.05 1.46 -9.44
N PRO A 152 -4.92 2.42 -9.04
CA PRO A 152 -5.19 3.61 -9.86
C PRO A 152 -3.95 4.49 -10.03
N ALA A 153 -3.19 4.73 -8.95
CA ALA A 153 -1.98 5.54 -9.00
C ALA A 153 -0.93 4.94 -9.96
N PHE A 154 -0.70 3.62 -9.86
CA PHE A 154 0.20 2.91 -10.74
C PHE A 154 -0.29 2.92 -12.19
N ASN A 155 -1.57 2.61 -12.43
CA ASN A 155 -2.14 2.57 -13.78
C ASN A 155 -2.12 3.94 -14.47
N ALA A 156 -2.26 5.03 -13.72
CA ALA A 156 -2.19 6.38 -14.26
C ALA A 156 -0.74 6.78 -14.60
N ALA A 157 0.22 6.44 -13.75
CA ALA A 157 1.61 6.88 -13.91
C ALA A 157 2.41 6.02 -14.91
N PHE A 158 2.26 4.68 -14.84
CA PHE A 158 3.14 3.74 -15.53
C PHE A 158 3.22 3.96 -17.06
N PRO A 159 2.11 4.07 -17.82
CA PRO A 159 2.19 4.11 -19.27
C PRO A 159 2.99 5.31 -19.80
N ALA A 160 2.65 6.52 -19.34
CA ALA A 160 3.30 7.74 -19.80
C ALA A 160 4.77 7.80 -19.36
N PHE A 161 5.06 7.35 -18.13
CA PHE A 161 6.42 7.32 -17.62
C PHE A 161 7.29 6.32 -18.39
N PHE A 162 6.77 5.10 -18.61
CA PHE A 162 7.44 4.08 -19.40
C PHE A 162 7.72 4.57 -20.81
N ASP A 163 6.71 5.11 -21.50
CA ASP A 163 6.87 5.54 -22.90
C ASP A 163 7.93 6.62 -23.04
N THR A 164 7.97 7.57 -22.09
CA THR A 164 9.01 8.61 -22.03
C THR A 164 10.41 7.99 -21.92
N LYS A 165 10.61 7.05 -20.99
CA LYS A 165 11.92 6.40 -20.78
C LYS A 165 12.31 5.47 -21.91
N PHE A 166 11.34 4.80 -22.52
CA PHE A 166 11.56 4.00 -23.71
C PHE A 166 12.05 4.87 -24.88
N ASP A 167 11.39 6.00 -25.13
CA ASP A 167 11.75 6.90 -26.24
C ASP A 167 13.13 7.55 -26.03
N GLU A 168 13.51 7.86 -24.79
CA GLU A 168 14.89 8.27 -24.44
C GLU A 168 15.92 7.20 -24.81
N VAL A 169 15.66 5.93 -24.49
CA VAL A 169 16.57 4.81 -24.81
C VAL A 169 16.60 4.55 -26.31
N HIS A 170 15.45 4.58 -26.98
CA HIS A 170 15.36 4.40 -28.43
C HIS A 170 16.21 5.42 -29.18
N ALA A 171 16.08 6.71 -28.84
CA ALA A 171 16.87 7.77 -29.45
C ALA A 171 18.38 7.53 -29.27
N ALA A 172 18.80 7.19 -28.04
CA ALA A 172 20.22 6.94 -27.74
C ALA A 172 20.78 5.71 -28.48
N VAL A 173 20.00 4.63 -28.60
CA VAL A 173 20.42 3.40 -29.28
C VAL A 173 20.56 3.63 -30.79
N VAL A 174 19.60 4.32 -31.41
CA VAL A 174 19.61 4.62 -32.85
C VAL A 174 20.77 5.57 -33.21
N GLU A 175 21.05 6.57 -32.37
CA GLU A 175 22.18 7.47 -32.55
C GLU A 175 23.53 6.73 -32.47
N ALA A 176 23.67 5.83 -31.50
CA ALA A 176 24.89 5.04 -31.31
C ALA A 176 25.16 4.10 -32.50
N ASP A 177 24.14 3.44 -33.06
CA ASP A 177 24.31 2.58 -34.24
C ASP A 177 24.55 3.37 -35.52
N SER A 178 23.92 4.55 -35.67
CA SER A 178 24.20 5.45 -36.80
C SER A 178 25.66 5.91 -36.81
N SER A 179 26.21 6.20 -35.62
CA SER A 179 27.61 6.62 -35.45
C SER A 179 28.62 5.49 -35.65
N ARG A 180 28.22 4.23 -35.49
CA ARG A 180 29.07 3.05 -35.79
C ARG A 180 29.09 2.68 -37.27
N ALA A 181 28.06 3.08 -38.02
CA ALA A 181 27.93 2.80 -39.44
C ALA A 181 28.57 3.87 -40.34
N ALA A 182 28.92 5.05 -39.79
CA ALA A 182 29.59 6.16 -40.47
C ALA A 182 31.12 6.06 -40.36
#